data_AF-A0A7C2Q8B7-F1
#
_entry.id   AF-A0A7C2Q8B7-F1
#
_cell.length_a   1.000
_cell.length_b   1.000
_cell.length_c   1.000
_cell.angle_alpha   90.00
_cell.angle_beta   90.00
_cell.angle_gamma   90.00
#
_symmetry.space_group_name_H-M   'P 1'
#
loop_
_entity.id
_entity.type
_entity.pdbx_description
1 polymer ?
#
loop_
_entity_poly.entity_id
_entity_poly.type
_entity_poly.pdbx_seq_one_letter_code
_entity_poly.pdbx_strand_id
1 'polypeptide(L)'
;MNFFTWLTTKRKTLGTMSVAELRAQEMLLENERNRLQGRIHKLADDKQKIVERGAKERTPEMRRTLAQQYDLMHTEQMMVARHLNIRSKEHLTVSRLRLLRESASRSGLASTAIATIRESDLALIEKLIANDAVNAEIYQQRLDEILQIGQEADKETAGVSPAAKELLRVWDDMDAGLIKDTGAAFDEAEKRVRERQKAAEG
;
A
#
# COMPACT_ATOMS: atom_id res chain seq x y z
N MET A 1 16.76 7.88 0.92
CA MET A 1 16.40 8.99 0.01
C MET A 1 15.36 8.43 -0.96
N ASN A 2 14.15 8.99 -1.04
CA ASN A 2 13.06 8.48 -1.89
C ASN A 2 13.41 8.69 -3.38
N PHE A 3 13.10 7.73 -4.26
CA PHE A 3 13.20 7.83 -5.72
C PHE A 3 12.63 9.15 -6.26
N PHE A 4 11.48 9.59 -5.73
CA PHE A 4 10.85 10.88 -6.07
C PHE A 4 11.72 12.08 -5.68
N THR A 5 12.27 12.09 -4.47
CA THR A 5 13.19 13.15 -4.02
C THR A 5 14.43 13.16 -4.90
N TRP A 6 14.95 11.99 -5.27
CA TRP A 6 16.11 11.89 -6.16
C TRP A 6 15.80 12.39 -7.58
N LEU A 7 14.62 12.05 -8.13
CA LEU A 7 14.10 12.50 -9.41
C LEU A 7 13.98 14.02 -9.52
N THR A 8 13.54 14.66 -8.45
CA THR A 8 13.21 16.10 -8.43
C THR A 8 14.36 16.98 -7.95
N THR A 9 15.35 16.45 -7.22
CA THR A 9 16.47 17.24 -6.67
C THR A 9 17.80 17.07 -7.39
N LYS A 10 17.99 16.06 -8.24
CA LYS A 10 19.25 15.89 -8.99
C LYS A 10 19.20 16.55 -10.37
N ARG A 11 20.31 17.19 -10.77
CA ARG A 11 20.54 17.73 -12.13
C ARG A 11 20.45 16.70 -13.26
N LYS A 12 20.41 15.40 -12.96
CA LYS A 12 20.25 14.31 -13.94
C LYS A 12 18.86 13.70 -13.80
N THR A 13 18.00 13.93 -14.79
CA THR A 13 16.68 13.31 -14.89
C THR A 13 16.79 11.84 -15.29
N LEU A 14 15.75 11.03 -15.05
CA LEU A 14 15.65 9.65 -15.56
C LEU A 14 15.98 9.54 -17.05
N GLY A 15 15.62 10.57 -17.82
CA GLY A 15 15.91 10.70 -19.25
C GLY A 15 17.38 10.88 -19.60
N THR A 16 18.29 11.09 -18.63
CA THR A 16 19.74 11.30 -18.85
C THR A 16 20.63 10.19 -18.26
N MET A 17 20.07 9.25 -17.50
CA MET A 17 20.82 8.19 -16.80
C MET A 17 21.40 7.14 -17.75
N SER A 18 22.66 6.79 -17.57
CA SER A 18 23.29 5.65 -18.25
C SER A 18 22.60 4.32 -17.91
N VAL A 19 22.79 3.31 -18.75
CA VAL A 19 22.28 1.95 -18.52
C VAL A 19 22.73 1.39 -17.17
N ALA A 20 23.98 1.64 -16.77
CA ALA A 20 24.52 1.19 -15.49
C ALA A 20 23.82 1.87 -14.30
N GLU A 21 23.56 3.17 -14.38
CA GLU A 21 22.82 3.92 -13.35
C GLU A 21 21.36 3.42 -13.26
N LEU A 22 20.71 3.11 -14.39
CA LEU A 22 19.36 2.56 -14.39
C LEU A 22 19.29 1.15 -13.78
N ARG A 23 20.29 0.28 -14.04
CA ARG A 23 20.39 -1.04 -13.37
C ARG A 23 20.54 -0.92 -11.86
N ALA A 24 21.40 -0.01 -11.40
CA ALA A 24 21.58 0.22 -9.97
C ALA A 24 20.26 0.68 -9.32
N GLN A 25 19.52 1.54 -10.00
CA GLN A 25 18.22 2.03 -9.51
C GLN A 25 17.13 0.94 -9.53
N GLU A 26 17.10 0.07 -10.55
CA GLU A 26 16.25 -1.13 -10.57
C GLU A 26 16.50 -2.02 -9.34
N MET A 27 17.77 -2.33 -9.04
CA MET A 27 18.12 -3.16 -7.88
C MET A 27 17.66 -2.54 -6.55
N LEU A 28 17.79 -1.22 -6.39
CA LEU A 28 17.30 -0.53 -5.20
C LEU A 28 15.78 -0.62 -5.06
N LEU A 29 15.05 -0.35 -6.15
CA LEU A 29 13.58 -0.41 -6.16
C LEU A 29 13.07 -1.84 -5.96
N GLU A 30 13.76 -2.84 -6.49
CA GLU A 30 13.45 -4.25 -6.26
C GLU A 30 13.63 -4.64 -4.79
N ASN A 31 14.74 -4.24 -4.17
CA ASN A 31 14.95 -4.47 -2.75
C ASN A 31 13.88 -3.80 -1.88
N GLU A 32 13.48 -2.57 -2.20
CA GLU A 32 12.39 -1.88 -1.51
C GLU A 32 11.05 -2.61 -1.70
N ARG A 33 10.73 -3.06 -2.92
CA ARG A 33 9.53 -3.86 -3.22
C ARG A 33 9.48 -5.13 -2.39
N ASN A 34 10.58 -5.89 -2.35
CA ASN A 34 10.67 -7.14 -1.61
C ASN A 34 10.50 -6.90 -0.09
N ARG A 35 11.08 -5.82 0.45
CA ARG A 35 10.88 -5.42 1.85
C ARG A 35 9.42 -5.07 2.16
N LEU A 36 8.76 -4.33 1.28
CA LEU A 36 7.34 -3.97 1.44
C LEU A 36 6.44 -5.20 1.37
N GLN A 37 6.70 -6.13 0.44
CA GLN A 37 6.01 -7.43 0.38
C GLN A 37 6.18 -8.22 1.68
N GLY A 38 7.42 -8.34 2.18
CA GLY A 38 7.68 -9.00 3.46
C GLY A 38 6.92 -8.37 4.63
N ARG A 39 6.79 -7.04 4.66
CA ARG A 39 5.99 -6.33 5.69
C ARG A 39 4.50 -6.65 5.57
N ILE A 40 3.95 -6.70 4.35
CA ILE A 40 2.54 -7.07 4.12
C ILE A 40 2.26 -8.49 4.62
N HIS A 41 3.14 -9.45 4.33
CA HIS A 41 3.01 -10.82 4.82
C HIS A 41 3.05 -10.88 6.33
N LYS A 42 4.03 -10.20 6.96
CA LYS A 42 4.11 -10.14 8.43
C LYS A 42 2.85 -9.55 9.06
N LEU A 43 2.31 -8.46 8.50
CA LEU A 43 1.06 -7.85 8.98
C LEU A 43 -0.12 -8.80 8.86
N ALA A 44 -0.20 -9.60 7.78
CA ALA A 44 -1.23 -10.62 7.62
C ALA A 44 -1.12 -11.71 8.70
N ASP A 45 0.09 -12.25 8.91
CA ASP A 45 0.34 -13.28 9.93
C ASP A 45 0.00 -12.77 11.34
N ASP A 46 0.40 -11.53 11.66
CA ASP A 46 0.14 -10.95 12.98
C ASP A 46 -1.36 -10.64 13.18
N LYS A 47 -2.08 -10.23 12.13
CA LYS A 47 -3.55 -10.10 12.18
C LYS A 47 -4.24 -11.44 12.40
N GLN A 48 -3.79 -12.51 11.73
CA GLN A 48 -4.31 -13.85 11.96
C GLN A 48 -4.14 -14.27 13.42
N LYS A 49 -2.98 -14.01 14.03
CA LYS A 49 -2.76 -14.25 15.47
C LYS A 49 -3.73 -13.46 16.36
N ILE A 50 -4.11 -12.24 15.97
CA ILE A 50 -5.11 -11.45 16.72
C ILE A 50 -6.48 -12.15 16.65
N VAL A 51 -6.89 -12.63 15.48
CA VAL A 51 -8.15 -13.38 15.32
C VAL A 51 -8.15 -14.63 16.19
N GLU A 52 -7.06 -15.41 16.15
CA GLU A 52 -6.90 -16.61 16.97
C GLU A 52 -6.91 -16.33 18.47
N ARG A 53 -6.29 -15.22 18.90
CA ARG A 53 -6.31 -14.78 20.31
C ARG A 53 -7.70 -14.34 20.73
N GLY A 54 -8.39 -13.55 19.92
CA GLY A 54 -9.73 -13.06 20.24
C GLY A 54 -10.77 -14.16 20.31
N ALA A 55 -10.64 -15.20 19.47
CA ALA A 55 -11.49 -16.39 19.53
C ALA A 55 -11.35 -17.17 20.85
N LYS A 56 -10.18 -17.14 21.48
CA LYS A 56 -9.92 -17.78 22.79
C LYS A 56 -10.23 -16.88 23.98
N GLU A 57 -10.32 -15.57 23.74
CA GLU A 57 -10.57 -14.56 24.76
C GLU A 57 -12.04 -14.59 25.19
N ARG A 58 -12.29 -14.53 26.50
CA ARG A 58 -13.64 -14.58 27.08
C ARG A 58 -14.12 -13.23 27.57
N THR A 59 -13.19 -12.30 27.80
CA THR A 59 -13.52 -10.96 28.31
C THR A 59 -13.85 -10.01 27.17
N PRO A 60 -15.06 -9.40 27.15
CA PRO A 60 -15.46 -8.48 26.10
C PRO A 60 -14.52 -7.28 25.96
N GLU A 61 -13.99 -6.78 27.06
CA GLU A 61 -13.05 -5.64 27.09
C GLU A 61 -11.74 -5.98 26.37
N MET A 62 -11.20 -7.17 26.57
CA MET A 62 -9.98 -7.59 25.87
C MET A 62 -10.25 -7.86 24.39
N ARG A 63 -11.42 -8.43 24.05
CA ARG A 63 -11.83 -8.54 22.63
C ARG A 63 -11.91 -7.18 21.95
N ARG A 64 -12.48 -6.16 22.60
CA ARG A 64 -12.50 -4.79 22.04
C ARG A 64 -11.09 -4.26 21.76
N THR A 65 -10.16 -4.43 22.71
CA THR A 65 -8.76 -4.03 22.53
C THR A 65 -8.09 -4.76 21.37
N LEU A 66 -8.31 -6.08 21.25
CA LEU A 66 -7.80 -6.88 20.13
C LEU A 66 -8.40 -6.44 18.79
N ALA A 67 -9.68 -6.08 18.77
CA ALA A 67 -10.34 -5.59 17.56
C ALA A 67 -9.80 -4.21 17.11
N GLN A 68 -9.53 -3.31 18.06
CA GLN A 68 -8.84 -2.05 17.76
C GLN A 68 -7.43 -2.30 17.22
N GLN A 69 -6.68 -3.24 17.81
CA GLN A 69 -5.35 -3.60 17.32
C GLN A 69 -5.42 -4.16 15.89
N TYR A 70 -6.38 -5.04 15.60
CA TYR A 70 -6.59 -5.57 14.25
C TYR A 70 -6.85 -4.45 13.24
N ASP A 71 -7.70 -3.48 13.59
CA ASP A 71 -8.04 -2.36 12.73
C ASP A 71 -6.83 -1.46 12.41
N LEU A 72 -6.00 -1.17 13.41
CA LEU A 72 -4.74 -0.45 13.21
C LEU A 72 -3.81 -1.20 12.24
N MET A 73 -3.67 -2.52 12.41
CA MET A 73 -2.83 -3.34 11.54
C MET A 73 -3.41 -3.46 10.12
N HIS A 74 -4.74 -3.53 9.98
CA HIS A 74 -5.41 -3.52 8.69
C HIS A 74 -5.15 -2.19 7.96
N THR A 75 -5.29 -1.06 8.65
CA THR A 75 -4.99 0.27 8.09
C THR A 75 -3.52 0.38 7.65
N GLU A 76 -2.58 -0.08 8.49
CA GLU A 76 -1.16 -0.13 8.12
C GLU A 76 -0.92 -1.01 6.89
N GLN A 77 -1.52 -2.20 6.82
CA GLN A 77 -1.39 -3.11 5.68
C GLN A 77 -1.85 -2.44 4.38
N MET A 78 -2.94 -1.68 4.41
CA MET A 78 -3.44 -0.93 3.26
C MET A 78 -2.48 0.18 2.84
N MET A 79 -1.91 0.93 3.79
CA MET A 79 -0.89 1.95 3.49
C MET A 79 0.36 1.34 2.85
N VAL A 80 0.86 0.23 3.39
CA VAL A 80 2.01 -0.48 2.84
C VAL A 80 1.71 -1.05 1.46
N ALA A 81 0.49 -1.57 1.22
CA ALA A 81 0.06 -2.04 -0.10
C ALA A 81 0.00 -0.91 -1.14
N ARG A 82 -0.47 0.28 -0.77
CA ARG A 82 -0.42 1.47 -1.64
C ARG A 82 1.03 1.84 -1.97
N HIS A 83 1.91 1.85 -0.98
CA HIS A 83 3.33 2.14 -1.20
C HIS A 83 4.01 1.09 -2.09
N LEU A 84 3.69 -0.19 -1.90
CA LEU A 84 4.16 -1.28 -2.76
C LEU A 84 3.73 -1.08 -4.21
N ASN A 85 2.48 -0.65 -4.45
CA ASN A 85 1.98 -0.35 -5.79
C ASN A 85 2.80 0.76 -6.46
N ILE A 86 3.07 1.84 -5.73
CA ILE A 86 3.91 2.96 -6.20
C ILE A 86 5.31 2.45 -6.55
N ARG A 87 5.99 1.75 -5.63
CA ARG A 87 7.34 1.21 -5.88
C ARG A 87 7.38 0.22 -7.04
N SER A 88 6.34 -0.58 -7.22
CA SER A 88 6.24 -1.50 -8.34
C SER A 88 6.12 -0.76 -9.68
N LYS A 89 5.35 0.32 -9.73
CA LYS A 89 5.24 1.18 -10.94
C LYS A 89 6.55 1.90 -11.24
N GLU A 90 7.22 2.43 -10.22
CA GLU A 90 8.55 3.04 -10.38
C GLU A 90 9.55 2.02 -10.94
N HIS A 91 9.61 0.81 -10.36
CA HIS A 91 10.47 -0.26 -10.83
C HIS A 91 10.22 -0.62 -12.30
N LEU A 92 8.94 -0.80 -12.69
CA LEU A 92 8.56 -1.06 -14.08
C LEU A 92 8.97 0.08 -15.01
N THR A 93 8.85 1.33 -14.57
CA THR A 93 9.22 2.51 -15.35
C THR A 93 10.72 2.54 -15.60
N VAL A 94 11.54 2.37 -14.56
CA VAL A 94 13.01 2.31 -14.69
C VAL A 94 13.43 1.13 -15.58
N SER A 95 12.83 -0.05 -15.39
CA SER A 95 13.09 -1.24 -16.20
C SER A 95 12.81 -1.02 -17.68
N ARG A 96 11.68 -0.39 -18.02
CA ARG A 96 11.35 -0.03 -19.41
C ARG A 96 12.35 0.97 -19.99
N LEU A 97 12.72 2.00 -19.24
CA LEU A 97 13.72 2.99 -19.69
C LEU A 97 15.08 2.35 -19.95
N ARG A 98 15.51 1.41 -19.09
CA ARG A 98 16.75 0.68 -19.30
C ARG A 98 16.71 -0.14 -20.57
N LEU A 99 15.64 -0.93 -20.78
CA LEU A 99 15.49 -1.76 -21.98
C LEU A 99 15.53 -0.91 -23.25
N LEU A 100 14.85 0.24 -23.25
CA LEU A 100 14.88 1.18 -24.37
C LEU A 100 16.30 1.69 -24.63
N ARG A 101 17.05 2.10 -23.60
CA ARG A 101 18.44 2.55 -23.77
C ARG A 101 19.39 1.44 -24.22
N GLU A 102 19.22 0.22 -23.69
CA GLU A 102 20.00 -0.94 -24.13
C GLU A 102 19.70 -1.32 -25.58
N SER A 103 18.47 -1.13 -26.05
CA SER A 103 18.12 -1.35 -27.46
C SER A 103 18.66 -0.25 -28.38
N ALA A 104 18.67 1.00 -27.92
CA ALA A 104 19.23 2.13 -28.66
C ALA A 104 20.76 2.03 -28.81
N SER A 105 21.48 1.55 -27.79
CA SER A 105 22.92 1.37 -27.85
C SER A 105 23.36 0.19 -28.72
N ARG A 106 22.54 -0.87 -28.82
CA ARG A 106 22.82 -2.05 -29.66
C ARG A 106 22.50 -1.84 -31.14
N SER A 107 21.57 -0.95 -31.46
CA SER A 107 21.07 -0.82 -32.84
C SER A 107 21.97 0.00 -33.74
N GLY A 108 22.78 0.95 -33.24
CA GLY A 108 23.81 1.69 -34.01
C GLY A 108 23.33 2.52 -35.21
N LEU A 109 22.13 2.25 -35.74
CA LEU A 109 21.52 2.77 -36.94
C LEU A 109 20.00 2.58 -36.81
N ALA A 110 19.26 3.58 -37.27
CA ALA A 110 17.81 3.63 -37.28
C ALA A 110 17.17 2.36 -37.87
N SER A 111 16.32 1.66 -37.09
CA SER A 111 15.20 0.89 -37.65
C SER A 111 14.03 0.85 -36.66
N THR A 112 13.12 1.79 -36.90
CA THR A 112 11.66 1.67 -36.83
C THR A 112 11.11 0.27 -36.55
N ALA A 113 10.70 -0.01 -35.30
CA ALA A 113 9.55 -0.89 -34.98
C ALA A 113 9.28 -1.05 -33.47
N ILE A 114 10.20 -0.73 -32.55
CA ILE A 114 9.94 -0.87 -31.11
C ILE A 114 9.87 0.51 -30.48
N ALA A 115 8.64 0.96 -30.26
CA ALA A 115 8.19 2.20 -29.61
C ALA A 115 9.28 2.96 -28.84
N THR A 116 9.96 3.86 -29.54
CA THR A 116 10.75 4.92 -28.91
C THR A 116 9.78 5.82 -28.16
N ILE A 117 9.79 5.77 -26.83
CA ILE A 117 9.15 6.78 -25.98
C ILE A 117 9.71 8.13 -26.45
N ARG A 118 8.84 8.99 -26.99
CA ARG A 118 9.26 10.29 -27.49
C ARG A 118 9.67 11.16 -26.30
N GLU A 119 10.51 12.15 -26.53
CA GLU A 119 10.91 13.10 -25.49
C GLU A 119 9.69 13.85 -24.90
N SER A 120 8.63 14.01 -25.71
CA SER A 120 7.30 14.48 -25.27
C SER A 120 6.62 13.56 -24.26
N ASP A 121 6.80 12.24 -24.39
CA ASP A 121 6.20 11.25 -23.50
C ASP A 121 6.96 11.21 -22.17
N LEU A 122 8.28 11.39 -22.19
CA LEU A 122 9.12 11.58 -21.00
C LEU A 122 8.72 12.85 -20.22
N ALA A 123 8.54 13.97 -20.92
CA ALA A 123 8.08 15.23 -20.30
C ALA A 123 6.65 15.11 -19.74
N LEU A 124 5.78 14.33 -20.39
CA LEU A 124 4.43 14.05 -19.90
C LEU A 124 4.45 13.15 -18.65
N ILE A 125 5.32 12.13 -18.63
CA ILE A 125 5.56 11.29 -17.43
C ILE A 125 6.09 12.16 -16.28
N GLU A 126 7.04 13.06 -16.53
CA GLU A 126 7.59 13.99 -15.53
C GLU A 126 6.52 14.94 -14.97
N LYS A 127 5.64 15.48 -15.83
CA LYS A 127 4.53 16.34 -15.42
C LYS A 127 3.45 15.60 -14.62
N LEU A 128 3.15 14.35 -14.97
CA LEU A 128 2.21 13.51 -14.22
C LEU A 128 2.78 13.14 -12.83
N ILE A 129 4.08 12.88 -12.74
CA ILE A 129 4.78 12.60 -11.48
C ILE A 129 4.81 13.85 -10.57
N ALA A 130 5.00 15.04 -11.13
CA ALA A 130 5.01 16.30 -10.37
C ALA A 130 3.63 16.63 -9.73
N ASN A 131 2.52 16.32 -10.41
CA ASN A 131 1.17 16.55 -9.87
C ASN A 131 0.83 15.63 -8.69
N ASP A 132 1.41 14.43 -8.61
CA ASP A 132 1.18 13.50 -7.49
C ASP A 132 1.86 13.95 -6.18
N ALA A 133 2.79 14.90 -6.22
CA ALA A 133 3.37 15.51 -5.01
C ALA A 133 2.34 16.32 -4.21
N VAL A 134 1.35 16.90 -4.89
CA VAL A 134 0.23 17.63 -4.28
C VAL A 134 -0.69 16.67 -3.51
N ASN A 135 -0.75 15.40 -3.91
CA ASN A 135 -1.52 14.37 -3.21
C ASN A 135 -0.93 13.98 -1.85
N ALA A 136 0.37 14.15 -1.60
CA ALA A 136 0.98 13.83 -0.30
C ALA A 136 0.61 14.86 0.78
N GLU A 137 0.50 16.14 0.42
CA GLU A 137 0.01 17.22 1.28
C GLU A 137 -1.50 17.09 1.54
N ILE A 138 -2.28 16.77 0.50
CA ILE A 138 -3.70 16.44 0.64
C ILE A 138 -3.86 15.18 1.50
N TYR A 139 -3.00 14.17 1.37
CA TYR A 139 -3.04 12.96 2.19
C TYR A 139 -2.73 13.24 3.67
N GLN A 140 -1.81 14.17 3.97
CA GLN A 140 -1.61 14.65 5.34
C GLN A 140 -2.81 15.44 5.87
N GLN A 141 -3.39 16.35 5.06
CA GLN A 141 -4.63 17.04 5.44
C GLN A 141 -5.79 16.06 5.70
N ARG A 142 -5.91 15.00 4.90
CA ARG A 142 -6.92 13.96 5.11
C ARG A 142 -6.62 13.12 6.36
N LEU A 143 -5.35 12.86 6.67
CA LEU A 143 -4.96 12.22 7.94
C LEU A 143 -5.32 13.10 9.14
N ASP A 144 -5.08 14.42 9.05
CA ASP A 144 -5.42 15.37 10.10
C ASP A 144 -6.95 15.50 10.27
N GLU A 145 -7.73 15.56 9.17
CA GLU A 145 -9.20 15.52 9.21
C GLU A 145 -9.73 14.22 9.82
N ILE A 146 -9.14 13.06 9.47
CA ILE A 146 -9.53 11.76 10.02
C ILE A 146 -9.22 11.67 11.51
N LEU A 147 -8.07 12.20 11.95
CA LEU A 147 -7.72 12.26 13.38
C LEU A 147 -8.65 13.19 14.16
N GLN A 148 -9.08 14.30 13.54
CA GLN A 148 -10.03 15.25 14.11
C GLN A 148 -11.45 14.64 14.23
N ILE A 149 -11.91 13.91 13.20
CA ILE A 149 -13.16 13.15 13.23
C ILE A 149 -13.11 12.03 14.29
N GLY A 150 -11.96 11.38 14.48
CA GLY A 150 -11.74 10.40 15.53
C GLY A 150 -11.91 10.99 16.95
N GLN A 151 -11.43 12.21 17.18
CA GLN A 151 -11.60 12.93 18.45
C GLN A 151 -13.05 13.35 18.72
N GLU A 152 -13.85 13.58 17.68
CA GLU A 152 -15.28 13.91 17.79
C GLU A 152 -16.14 12.65 17.97
N ALA A 153 -15.81 11.54 17.28
CA ALA A 153 -16.48 10.25 17.41
C ALA A 153 -16.25 9.58 18.78
N ASP A 154 -15.12 9.84 19.44
CA ASP A 154 -14.83 9.39 20.80
C ASP A 154 -15.80 9.98 21.86
N LYS A 155 -16.52 11.07 21.55
CA LYS A 155 -17.47 11.69 22.49
C LYS A 155 -18.87 11.07 22.51
N GLU A 156 -19.30 10.36 21.47
CA GLU A 156 -20.71 9.93 21.35
C GLU A 156 -20.95 8.42 21.23
N THR A 157 -19.94 7.57 20.94
CA THR A 157 -20.18 6.11 20.97
C THR A 157 -18.90 5.30 21.23
N ALA A 158 -18.45 5.26 22.49
CA ALA A 158 -17.48 4.29 23.04
C ALA A 158 -16.54 3.58 22.02
N GLY A 159 -15.61 4.32 21.45
CA GLY A 159 -14.23 3.93 21.09
C GLY A 159 -13.97 2.76 20.12
N VAL A 160 -14.96 2.13 19.49
CA VAL A 160 -14.73 0.97 18.60
C VAL A 160 -15.07 1.34 17.15
N SER A 161 -14.05 1.30 16.28
CA SER A 161 -14.19 1.63 14.86
C SER A 161 -15.16 0.68 14.13
N PRO A 162 -15.75 1.09 13.00
CA PRO A 162 -16.65 0.24 12.23
C PRO A 162 -16.02 -1.09 11.75
N ALA A 163 -14.71 -1.12 11.51
CA ALA A 163 -13.98 -2.34 11.15
C ALA A 163 -13.77 -3.26 12.37
N ALA A 164 -13.44 -2.68 13.53
CA ALA A 164 -13.35 -3.42 14.78
C ALA A 164 -14.72 -4.03 15.18
N LYS A 165 -15.84 -3.36 14.87
CA LYS A 165 -17.19 -3.92 15.05
C LYS A 165 -17.45 -5.17 14.20
N GLU A 166 -16.94 -5.22 12.97
CA GLU A 166 -17.09 -6.42 12.12
C GLU A 166 -16.28 -7.59 12.67
N LEU A 167 -15.07 -7.34 13.18
CA LEU A 167 -14.28 -8.41 13.79
C LEU A 167 -14.94 -8.96 15.07
N LEU A 168 -15.54 -8.09 15.89
CA LEU A 168 -16.31 -8.53 17.06
C LEU A 168 -17.46 -9.45 16.65
N ARG A 169 -18.20 -9.10 15.59
CA ARG A 169 -19.27 -9.97 15.04
C ARG A 169 -18.75 -11.32 14.55
N VAL A 170 -17.56 -11.35 13.95
CA VAL A 170 -16.95 -12.63 13.53
C VAL A 170 -16.64 -13.51 14.74
N TRP A 171 -16.15 -12.95 15.86
CA TRP A 171 -15.97 -13.74 17.08
C TRP A 171 -17.29 -14.17 17.70
N ASP A 172 -18.34 -13.35 17.64
CA ASP A 172 -19.68 -13.76 18.08
C ASP A 172 -20.22 -14.92 17.21
N ASP A 173 -20.00 -14.87 15.89
CA ASP A 173 -20.34 -15.95 14.95
C ASP A 173 -19.54 -17.24 15.23
N MET A 174 -18.29 -17.11 15.69
CA MET A 174 -17.47 -18.24 16.15
C MET A 174 -18.01 -18.85 17.45
N ASP A 175 -18.37 -18.01 18.42
CA ASP A 175 -18.95 -18.47 19.69
C ASP A 175 -20.30 -19.17 19.48
N ALA A 176 -21.09 -18.71 18.50
CA ALA A 176 -22.33 -19.35 18.05
C ALA A 176 -22.11 -20.65 17.26
N GLY A 177 -20.87 -21.01 16.93
CA GLY A 177 -20.52 -22.20 16.16
C GLY A 177 -20.84 -22.10 14.66
N LEU A 178 -21.16 -20.90 14.16
CA LEU A 178 -21.38 -20.63 12.74
C LEU A 178 -20.05 -20.67 11.96
N ILE A 179 -18.96 -20.25 12.60
CA ILE A 179 -17.59 -20.34 12.09
C ILE A 179 -16.78 -21.28 12.98
N LYS A 180 -16.31 -22.39 12.41
CA LYS A 180 -15.66 -23.47 13.17
C LYS A 180 -14.13 -23.39 13.20
N ASP A 181 -13.53 -22.64 12.27
CA ASP A 181 -12.10 -22.57 12.07
C ASP A 181 -11.58 -21.13 12.15
N THR A 182 -10.39 -20.94 12.73
CA THR A 182 -9.79 -19.62 12.90
C THR A 182 -9.27 -19.05 11.58
N GLY A 183 -8.88 -19.89 10.61
CA GLY A 183 -8.55 -19.46 9.26
C GLY A 183 -9.78 -18.93 8.53
N ALA A 184 -10.89 -19.68 8.59
CA ALA A 184 -12.18 -19.22 8.04
C ALA A 184 -12.67 -17.91 8.69
N ALA A 185 -12.44 -17.74 9.99
CA ALA A 185 -12.75 -16.50 10.70
C ALA A 185 -11.89 -15.32 10.20
N PHE A 186 -10.60 -15.55 9.95
CA PHE A 186 -9.71 -14.53 9.40
C PHE A 186 -10.15 -14.09 8.00
N ASP A 187 -10.47 -15.05 7.12
CA ASP A 187 -10.93 -14.78 5.75
C ASP A 187 -12.26 -14.01 5.74
N GLU A 188 -13.19 -14.39 6.61
CA GLU A 188 -14.49 -13.71 6.75
C GLU A 188 -14.32 -12.30 7.32
N ALA A 189 -13.45 -12.10 8.31
CA ALA A 189 -13.12 -10.78 8.84
C ALA A 189 -12.52 -9.87 7.76
N GLU A 190 -11.56 -10.38 6.99
CA GLU A 190 -10.95 -9.66 5.86
C GLU A 190 -12.00 -9.26 4.80
N LYS A 191 -12.90 -10.18 4.48
CA LYS A 191 -13.97 -9.93 3.52
C LYS A 191 -14.91 -8.83 4.01
N ARG A 192 -15.45 -8.95 5.22
CA ARG A 192 -16.41 -7.98 5.79
C ARG A 192 -15.80 -6.58 5.93
N VAL A 193 -14.54 -6.49 6.35
CA VAL A 193 -13.83 -5.20 6.46
C VAL A 193 -13.63 -4.55 5.09
N ARG A 194 -13.22 -5.32 4.06
CA ARG A 194 -13.05 -4.79 2.69
C ARG A 194 -14.37 -4.38 2.04
N GLU A 195 -15.43 -5.17 2.19
CA GLU A 195 -16.75 -4.85 1.63
C GLU A 195 -17.29 -3.54 2.21
N ARG A 196 -17.08 -3.33 3.51
CA ARG A 196 -17.49 -2.09 4.18
C ARG A 196 -16.69 -0.88 3.73
N GLN A 197 -15.38 -1.02 3.54
CA GLN A 197 -14.55 0.06 2.99
C GLN A 197 -15.01 0.46 1.59
N LYS A 198 -15.30 -0.52 0.72
CA LYS A 198 -15.86 -0.23 -0.62
C LYS A 198 -17.20 0.50 -0.55
N ALA A 199 -18.04 0.18 0.44
CA ALA A 199 -19.32 0.85 0.65
C ALA A 199 -19.18 2.26 1.25
N ALA A 200 -18.05 2.59 1.89
CA ALA A 200 -17.76 3.93 2.42
C ALA A 200 -17.08 4.85 1.39
N GLU A 201 -16.46 4.27 0.35
CA GLU A 201 -15.80 5.01 -0.75
C GLU A 201 -16.72 5.27 -1.96
N GLY A 202 -17.95 4.74 -1.96
CA GLY A 202 -18.96 4.94 -3.01
C GLY A 202 -20.04 5.94 -2.61
#